data_AF-A0AAV5DL36-F1
#
_entry.id   AF-A0AAV5DL36-F1
#
_cell.length_a   1.000
_cell.length_b   1.000
_cell.length_c   1.000
_cell.angle_alpha   90.00
_cell.angle_beta   90.00
_cell.angle_gamma   90.00
#
_symmetry.space_group_name_H-M   'P 1'
#
loop_
_entity.id
_entity.type
_entity.pdbx_description
1 polymer ?
#
loop_
_entity_poly.entity_id
_entity_poly.type
_entity_poly.pdbx_seq_one_letter_code
_entity_poly.pdbx_strand_id
1 'polypeptide(L)'
;MPNASSAMISMDSGIGFMGPSYSISAACATANHCLLSAADQIMESLEHAMQREAPIFAEYLGGASTCDAYHLTDPRPEGRGIAMCITESRGRGRRARGASSPAGDLAEVDALKQVFRNSQQKIKVNATKSMIGHCLGAAGGLEAVATIKAITTGWVHPTINQFNPDPACAVDHFGTVPHVKQKHNVNVGISNSFGFGGHNSVAVFAPYMHNIWF
;
A
#
# COMPACT_ATOMS: atom_id res chain seq x y z
N MET A 1 14.03 6.82 21.71
CA MET A 1 14.51 5.49 21.25
C MET A 1 13.47 4.92 20.30
N PRO A 2 13.77 4.72 19.00
CA PRO A 2 12.78 4.29 18.01
C PRO A 2 12.26 2.86 18.23
N ASN A 3 13.06 2.01 18.87
CA ASN A 3 12.73 0.63 19.25
C ASN A 3 11.94 0.49 20.55
N ALA A 4 11.71 1.57 21.31
CA ALA A 4 11.00 1.48 22.58
C ALA A 4 9.54 1.03 22.40
N SER A 5 8.90 1.43 21.30
CA SER A 5 7.53 1.02 20.96
C SER A 5 7.42 -0.47 20.65
N SER A 6 8.33 -1.04 19.84
CA SER A 6 8.34 -2.48 19.53
C SER A 6 8.70 -3.32 20.77
N ALA A 7 9.60 -2.82 21.62
CA ALA A 7 9.91 -3.44 22.89
C ALA A 7 8.70 -3.44 23.85
N MET A 8 8.00 -2.31 23.99
CA MET A 8 6.78 -2.21 24.82
C MET A 8 5.68 -3.17 24.36
N ILE A 9 5.45 -3.31 23.04
CA ILE A 9 4.46 -4.24 22.49
C ILE A 9 4.84 -5.71 22.76
N SER A 10 6.13 -6.05 22.65
CA SER A 10 6.63 -7.41 22.95
C SER A 10 6.62 -7.73 24.46
N MET A 11 6.82 -6.72 25.32
CA MET A 11 6.73 -6.84 26.77
C MET A 11 5.28 -6.82 27.31
N ASP A 12 4.28 -6.52 26.48
CA ASP A 12 2.88 -6.60 26.91
C ASP A 12 2.47 -8.06 27.17
N SER A 13 2.22 -8.36 28.44
CA SER A 13 1.76 -9.67 28.91
C SER A 13 0.45 -10.13 28.27
N GLY A 14 -0.37 -9.23 27.72
CA GLY A 14 -1.58 -9.58 26.97
C GLY A 14 -1.32 -10.12 25.56
N ILE A 15 -0.14 -9.85 24.99
CA ILE A 15 0.26 -10.28 23.64
C ILE A 15 1.21 -11.49 23.72
N GLY A 16 2.14 -11.50 24.68
CA GLY A 16 3.06 -12.62 24.90
C GLY A 16 4.02 -12.90 23.73
N PHE A 17 4.25 -11.92 22.85
CA PHE A 17 5.03 -12.11 21.63
C PHE A 17 6.54 -12.16 21.91
N MET A 18 7.12 -13.36 21.77
CA MET A 18 8.55 -13.64 21.94
C MET A 18 9.32 -13.78 20.61
N GLY A 19 8.73 -13.38 19.49
CA GLY A 19 9.36 -13.40 18.17
C GLY A 19 10.31 -12.21 17.92
N PRO A 20 10.76 -12.01 16.66
CA PRO A 20 11.63 -10.90 16.30
C PRO A 20 11.01 -9.52 16.63
N SER A 21 11.69 -8.73 17.49
CA SER A 21 11.26 -7.37 17.84
C SER A 21 12.32 -6.34 17.49
N TYR A 22 11.97 -5.42 16.60
CA TYR A 22 12.78 -4.30 16.13
C TYR A 22 11.86 -3.22 15.55
N SER A 23 12.44 -2.07 15.21
CA SER A 23 11.75 -0.92 14.62
C SER A 23 12.39 -0.54 13.30
N ILE A 24 11.60 -0.31 12.25
CA ILE A 24 12.08 0.29 11.00
C ILE A 24 11.81 1.80 11.04
N SER A 25 12.65 2.59 10.37
CA SER A 25 12.41 4.01 10.08
C SER A 25 12.86 4.31 8.66
N ALA A 26 11.91 4.54 7.76
CA ALA A 26 12.09 4.80 6.34
C ALA A 26 11.24 6.00 5.91
N ALA A 27 11.28 7.07 6.71
CA ALA A 27 10.42 8.25 6.60
C ALA A 27 8.93 7.85 6.44
N CYS A 28 8.27 8.34 5.39
CA CYS A 28 6.85 8.10 5.11
C CYS A 28 6.54 6.62 4.81
N ALA A 29 7.49 5.91 4.19
CA ALA A 29 7.34 4.50 3.80
C ALA A 29 7.45 3.51 4.97
N THR A 30 7.77 3.98 6.18
CA THR A 30 8.05 3.15 7.38
C THR A 30 7.02 2.04 7.59
N ALA A 31 5.72 2.36 7.68
CA ALA A 31 4.71 1.34 7.95
C ALA A 31 4.56 0.29 6.84
N ASN A 32 4.78 0.65 5.56
CA ASN A 32 4.79 -0.35 4.50
C ASN A 32 6.03 -1.26 4.62
N HIS A 33 7.22 -0.71 4.91
CA HIS A 33 8.39 -1.54 5.23
C HIS A 33 8.14 -2.46 6.44
N CYS A 34 7.48 -1.97 7.50
CA CYS A 34 7.08 -2.80 8.64
C CYS A 34 6.12 -3.92 8.24
N LEU A 35 5.13 -3.64 7.37
CA LEU A 35 4.19 -4.65 6.87
C LEU A 35 4.90 -5.74 6.03
N LEU A 36 5.82 -5.34 5.15
CA LEU A 36 6.63 -6.27 4.35
C LEU A 36 7.50 -7.15 5.26
N SER A 37 8.25 -6.53 6.17
CA SER A 37 9.15 -7.23 7.08
C SER A 37 8.41 -8.12 8.10
N ALA A 38 7.18 -7.74 8.49
CA ALA A 38 6.30 -8.57 9.31
C ALA A 38 5.69 -9.73 8.50
N ALA A 39 5.37 -9.53 7.21
CA ALA A 39 4.98 -10.64 6.34
C ALA A 39 6.15 -11.64 6.23
N ASP A 40 7.34 -11.21 5.82
CA ASP A 40 8.51 -12.08 5.63
C ASP A 40 8.89 -12.91 6.88
N GLN A 41 8.57 -12.42 8.09
CA GLN A 41 8.93 -13.06 9.36
C GLN A 41 7.78 -13.75 10.09
N ILE A 42 6.53 -13.38 9.80
CA ILE A 42 5.32 -13.82 10.52
C ILE A 42 4.23 -14.25 9.51
N MET A 43 4.62 -14.74 8.33
CA MET A 43 3.69 -15.39 7.39
C MET A 43 3.04 -16.60 8.05
N GLU A 44 1.80 -16.42 8.48
CA GLU A 44 0.91 -17.50 8.87
C GLU A 44 0.38 -18.19 7.60
N SER A 45 0.46 -19.53 7.54
CA SER A 45 -0.13 -20.27 6.43
C SER A 45 -1.66 -20.19 6.50
N LEU A 46 -2.32 -20.20 5.34
CA LEU A 46 -3.78 -20.15 5.27
C LEU A 46 -4.41 -21.33 6.05
N GLU A 47 -3.80 -22.50 5.97
CA GLU A 47 -4.23 -23.71 6.67
C GLU A 47 -4.15 -23.53 8.20
N HIS A 48 -3.06 -22.93 8.71
CA HIS A 48 -2.92 -22.65 10.14
C HIS A 48 -3.96 -21.61 10.61
N ALA A 49 -4.15 -20.53 9.84
CA ALA A 49 -5.17 -19.52 10.13
C ALA A 49 -6.59 -20.14 10.15
N MET A 50 -6.91 -21.01 9.20
CA MET A 50 -8.19 -21.73 9.14
C MET A 50 -8.37 -22.73 10.28
N GLN A 51 -7.32 -23.48 10.65
CA GLN A 51 -7.37 -24.46 11.75
C GLN A 51 -7.70 -23.84 13.11
N ARG A 52 -7.30 -22.58 13.35
CA ARG A 52 -7.64 -21.83 14.56
C ARG A 52 -8.83 -20.87 14.39
N GLU A 53 -9.61 -21.03 13.33
CA GLU A 53 -10.80 -20.23 13.00
C GLU A 53 -10.54 -18.71 12.98
N ALA A 54 -9.37 -18.30 12.47
CA ALA A 54 -8.98 -16.90 12.41
C ALA A 54 -9.87 -16.10 11.44
N PRO A 55 -10.26 -14.84 11.77
CA PRO A 55 -10.94 -13.96 10.84
C PRO A 55 -9.99 -13.48 9.73
N ILE A 56 -10.14 -14.03 8.53
CA ILE A 56 -9.33 -13.65 7.35
C ILE A 56 -9.95 -12.41 6.68
N PHE A 57 -9.25 -11.28 6.75
CA PHE A 57 -9.73 -10.01 6.17
C PHE A 57 -9.32 -9.81 4.70
N ALA A 58 -8.12 -10.23 4.33
CA ALA A 58 -7.59 -10.15 2.97
C ALA A 58 -6.40 -11.11 2.82
N GLU A 59 -6.10 -11.49 1.58
CA GLU A 59 -4.87 -12.20 1.22
C GLU A 59 -3.78 -11.17 0.91
N TYR A 60 -2.56 -11.37 1.47
CA TYR A 60 -1.38 -10.60 1.09
C TYR A 60 -0.73 -11.26 -0.13
N LEU A 61 -0.73 -10.57 -1.27
CA LEU A 61 -0.19 -11.11 -2.53
C LEU A 61 1.31 -10.81 -2.72
N GLY A 62 1.94 -10.11 -1.78
CA GLY A 62 3.33 -9.71 -1.83
C GLY A 62 3.53 -8.19 -1.71
N GLY A 63 4.80 -7.82 -1.77
CA GLY A 63 5.24 -6.43 -1.68
C GLY A 63 6.67 -6.28 -2.20
N ALA A 64 7.11 -5.05 -2.33
CA ALA A 64 8.50 -4.75 -2.65
C ALA A 64 8.94 -3.43 -2.02
N SER A 65 10.24 -3.25 -1.90
CA SER A 65 10.84 -1.94 -1.61
C SER A 65 12.00 -1.65 -2.55
N THR A 66 12.19 -0.37 -2.86
CA THR A 66 13.30 0.13 -3.70
C THR A 66 13.79 1.47 -3.17
N CYS A 67 14.95 1.92 -3.64
CA CYS A 67 15.47 3.25 -3.32
C CYS A 67 15.65 4.08 -4.59
N ASP A 68 15.24 5.34 -4.56
CA ASP A 68 15.44 6.25 -5.67
C ASP A 68 16.89 6.72 -5.84
N ALA A 69 17.69 6.75 -4.77
CA ALA A 69 19.12 7.11 -4.82
C ALA A 69 19.41 8.36 -5.69
N TYR A 70 18.58 9.40 -5.52
CA TYR A 70 18.55 10.58 -6.39
C TYR A 70 18.65 11.88 -5.59
N HIS A 71 17.63 12.20 -4.79
CA HIS A 71 17.62 13.38 -3.93
C HIS A 71 17.08 13.05 -2.53
N LEU A 72 17.37 13.91 -1.55
CA LEU A 72 16.99 13.68 -0.16
C LEU A 72 15.50 13.90 0.08
N THR A 73 14.89 14.88 -0.59
CA THR A 73 13.47 15.23 -0.44
C THR A 73 12.64 14.92 -1.68
N ASP A 74 13.24 14.95 -2.85
CA ASP A 74 12.50 15.01 -4.11
C ASP A 74 12.49 13.62 -4.79
N PRO A 75 11.34 13.16 -5.31
CA PRO A 75 11.26 11.92 -6.06
C PRO A 75 12.04 12.04 -7.38
N ARG A 76 12.41 10.91 -7.99
CA ARG A 76 12.88 10.97 -9.38
C ARG A 76 11.76 11.45 -10.31
N PRO A 77 12.00 12.46 -11.17
CA PRO A 77 10.97 13.00 -12.07
C PRO A 77 10.31 11.93 -12.96
N GLU A 78 11.05 10.92 -13.39
CA GLU A 78 10.54 9.87 -14.28
C GLU A 78 9.80 8.75 -13.51
N GLY A 79 9.69 8.82 -12.19
CA GLY A 79 9.04 7.82 -11.35
C GLY A 79 9.68 6.42 -11.38
N ARG A 80 10.91 6.28 -11.90
CA ARG A 80 11.49 4.96 -12.23
C ARG A 80 11.61 4.01 -11.03
N GLY A 81 11.99 4.51 -9.84
CA GLY A 81 12.04 3.68 -8.63
C GLY A 81 10.65 3.24 -8.18
N ILE A 82 9.67 4.14 -8.24
CA ILE A 82 8.26 3.83 -7.95
C ILE A 82 7.73 2.77 -8.93
N ALA A 83 7.98 2.92 -10.23
CA ALA A 83 7.56 1.98 -11.26
C ALA A 83 8.18 0.58 -11.06
N MET A 84 9.46 0.52 -10.71
CA MET A 84 10.16 -0.70 -10.32
C MET A 84 9.51 -1.33 -9.07
N CYS A 85 9.30 -0.54 -8.01
CA CYS A 85 8.68 -1.01 -6.77
C CYS A 85 7.29 -1.63 -7.00
N ILE A 86 6.44 -0.96 -7.79
CA ILE A 86 5.12 -1.48 -8.14
C ILE A 86 5.24 -2.74 -9.00
N THR A 87 6.24 -2.84 -9.89
CA THR A 87 6.47 -4.02 -10.74
C THR A 87 6.93 -5.23 -9.93
N GLU A 88 7.94 -5.08 -9.07
CA GLU A 88 8.47 -6.17 -8.24
C GLU A 88 7.46 -6.68 -7.22
N SER A 89 6.59 -5.81 -6.70
CA SER A 89 5.52 -6.19 -5.74
C SER A 89 4.47 -7.18 -6.28
N ARG A 90 4.54 -7.54 -7.57
CA ARG A 90 3.54 -8.34 -8.31
C ARG A 90 4.00 -9.78 -8.60
N GLY A 91 4.98 -10.28 -7.85
CA GLY A 91 5.62 -11.58 -8.04
C GLY A 91 4.66 -12.73 -8.37
N ARG A 92 4.95 -13.45 -9.46
CA ARG A 92 4.22 -14.63 -9.97
C ARG A 92 2.67 -14.54 -9.98
N GLY A 93 2.11 -13.44 -10.50
CA GLY A 93 0.97 -13.59 -11.44
C GLY A 93 -0.22 -12.64 -11.34
N ARG A 94 -0.28 -11.67 -10.41
CA ARG A 94 -1.44 -10.78 -10.27
C ARG A 94 -1.06 -9.30 -10.39
N ARG A 95 -1.79 -8.55 -11.24
CA ARG A 95 -1.52 -7.14 -11.56
C ARG A 95 -2.08 -6.19 -10.49
N ALA A 96 -1.30 -5.93 -9.45
CA ALA A 96 -1.56 -4.93 -8.41
C ALA A 96 -1.52 -3.49 -8.94
N ARG A 97 -2.23 -2.52 -8.30
CA ARG A 97 -2.68 -1.16 -8.78
C ARG A 97 -2.71 -0.06 -7.66
N GLY A 98 -2.07 1.11 -7.83
CA GLY A 98 -1.71 2.06 -6.74
C GLY A 98 -2.37 3.47 -6.64
N ALA A 99 -1.87 4.27 -5.67
CA ALA A 99 -2.36 5.57 -5.14
C ALA A 99 -1.37 6.75 -5.39
N SER A 100 -1.57 7.94 -4.78
CA SER A 100 -0.88 9.21 -5.13
C SER A 100 -0.57 10.17 -3.93
N SER A 101 0.42 11.08 -4.07
CA SER A 101 0.67 12.22 -3.16
C SER A 101 1.45 13.43 -3.75
N PRO A 102 0.97 14.70 -3.60
CA PRO A 102 1.37 15.95 -4.29
C PRO A 102 2.61 16.03 -5.23
N ALA A 103 3.83 16.35 -4.79
CA ALA A 103 4.99 16.42 -5.72
C ALA A 103 5.41 15.02 -6.24
N GLY A 104 4.99 13.98 -5.52
CA GLY A 104 4.97 12.62 -6.01
C GLY A 104 3.79 12.32 -6.94
N ASP A 105 2.72 13.13 -7.03
CA ASP A 105 1.52 12.78 -7.81
C ASP A 105 1.89 12.56 -9.27
N LEU A 106 2.72 13.43 -9.85
CA LEU A 106 3.21 13.28 -11.22
C LEU A 106 4.13 12.06 -11.37
N ALA A 107 5.08 11.84 -10.45
CA ALA A 107 6.00 10.71 -10.49
C ALA A 107 5.29 9.36 -10.25
N GLU A 108 4.29 9.32 -9.37
CA GLU A 108 3.41 8.19 -9.07
C GLU A 108 2.48 7.94 -10.25
N VAL A 109 1.83 8.96 -10.82
CA VAL A 109 1.00 8.84 -12.03
C VAL A 109 1.83 8.39 -13.22
N ASP A 110 3.06 8.88 -13.41
CA ASP A 110 3.91 8.48 -14.52
C ASP A 110 4.48 7.07 -14.33
N ALA A 111 4.78 6.66 -13.09
CA ALA A 111 5.08 5.27 -12.75
C ALA A 111 3.89 4.34 -12.99
N LEU A 112 2.68 4.77 -12.62
CA LEU A 112 1.43 4.07 -12.92
C LEU A 112 1.22 3.98 -14.45
N LYS A 113 1.35 5.08 -15.20
CA LYS A 113 1.28 5.09 -16.68
C LYS A 113 2.27 4.07 -17.27
N GLN A 114 3.51 4.01 -16.79
CA GLN A 114 4.50 3.02 -17.22
C GLN A 114 4.06 1.57 -16.93
N VAL A 115 3.62 1.28 -15.70
CA VAL A 115 3.32 -0.10 -15.25
C VAL A 115 1.99 -0.66 -15.78
N PHE A 116 1.01 0.18 -16.12
CA PHE A 116 -0.31 -0.25 -16.63
C PHE A 116 -0.66 0.24 -18.03
N ARG A 117 0.28 0.78 -18.81
CA ARG A 117 0.05 1.30 -20.17
C ARG A 117 -0.82 0.39 -21.05
N ASN A 118 -0.59 -0.93 -20.93
CA ASN A 118 -1.26 -1.97 -21.71
C ASN A 118 -2.31 -2.75 -20.88
N SER A 119 -2.89 -2.12 -19.85
CA SER A 119 -3.90 -2.73 -18.97
C SER A 119 -5.31 -2.36 -19.40
N GLN A 120 -6.13 -3.37 -19.71
CA GLN A 120 -7.57 -3.19 -19.95
C GLN A 120 -8.39 -3.06 -18.63
N GLN A 121 -7.73 -3.12 -17.48
CA GLN A 121 -8.38 -2.99 -16.17
C GLN A 121 -8.73 -1.52 -15.91
N LYS A 122 -9.99 -1.24 -15.56
CA LYS A 122 -10.44 0.11 -15.15
C LYS A 122 -9.80 0.49 -13.82
N ILE A 123 -8.82 1.40 -13.81
CA ILE A 123 -8.10 1.78 -12.59
C ILE A 123 -8.84 2.90 -11.82
N LYS A 124 -8.66 2.87 -10.48
CA LYS A 124 -9.16 3.84 -9.51
C LYS A 124 -8.03 4.17 -8.56
N VAL A 125 -7.80 5.47 -8.36
CA VAL A 125 -6.73 6.07 -7.57
C VAL A 125 -7.39 6.99 -6.54
N ASN A 126 -6.96 6.92 -5.28
CA ASN A 126 -7.50 7.74 -4.20
C ASN A 126 -6.48 7.90 -3.05
N ALA A 127 -6.51 9.05 -2.36
CA ALA A 127 -5.53 9.38 -1.32
C ALA A 127 -6.21 9.54 0.06
N THR A 128 -5.93 8.62 0.99
CA THR A 128 -6.36 8.69 2.41
C THR A 128 -5.91 10.01 3.06
N LYS A 129 -4.69 10.44 2.73
CA LYS A 129 -4.04 11.66 3.19
C LYS A 129 -4.90 12.92 3.03
N SER A 130 -5.81 12.95 2.05
CA SER A 130 -6.77 14.05 1.87
C SER A 130 -7.74 14.21 3.04
N MET A 131 -8.10 13.11 3.73
CA MET A 131 -9.09 13.10 4.82
C MET A 131 -8.45 13.13 6.21
N ILE A 132 -7.31 12.47 6.38
CA ILE A 132 -6.66 12.27 7.70
C ILE A 132 -5.28 12.96 7.83
N GLY A 133 -4.87 13.72 6.82
CA GLY A 133 -3.54 14.30 6.72
C GLY A 133 -2.45 13.25 6.47
N HIS A 134 -1.20 13.70 6.42
CA HIS A 134 -0.07 12.78 6.25
C HIS A 134 0.53 12.36 7.59
N CYS A 135 0.16 11.17 8.06
CA CYS A 135 0.63 10.59 9.34
C CYS A 135 2.10 10.11 9.33
N LEU A 136 2.96 10.69 8.48
CA LEU A 136 4.37 10.35 8.29
C LEU A 136 4.57 8.83 8.20
N GLY A 137 5.44 8.25 9.03
CA GLY A 137 5.75 6.82 9.03
C GLY A 137 4.59 5.89 9.36
N ALA A 138 3.47 6.38 9.92
CA ALA A 138 2.27 5.58 10.15
C ALA A 138 1.33 5.52 8.93
N ALA A 139 1.54 6.35 7.90
CA ALA A 139 0.63 6.52 6.77
C ALA A 139 0.34 5.21 6.03
N GLY A 140 1.40 4.45 5.67
CA GLY A 140 1.27 3.17 4.95
C GLY A 140 0.41 2.11 5.66
N GLY A 141 0.41 2.10 6.99
CA GLY A 141 -0.40 1.18 7.80
C GLY A 141 -1.88 1.56 7.80
N LEU A 142 -2.18 2.85 7.93
CA LEU A 142 -3.55 3.36 7.80
C LEU A 142 -4.08 3.19 6.37
N GLU A 143 -3.21 3.33 5.37
CA GLU A 143 -3.47 3.08 3.95
C GLU A 143 -3.75 1.59 3.67
N ALA A 144 -2.98 0.68 4.26
CA ALA A 144 -3.23 -0.76 4.17
C ALA A 144 -4.59 -1.14 4.81
N VAL A 145 -4.91 -0.63 6.00
CA VAL A 145 -6.22 -0.83 6.64
C VAL A 145 -7.36 -0.28 5.76
N ALA A 146 -7.23 0.93 5.22
CA ALA A 146 -8.22 1.51 4.31
C ALA A 146 -8.38 0.67 3.03
N THR A 147 -7.29 0.13 2.50
CA THR A 147 -7.28 -0.76 1.32
C THR A 147 -8.01 -2.08 1.60
N ILE A 148 -7.73 -2.72 2.74
CA ILE A 148 -8.41 -3.96 3.18
C ILE A 148 -9.90 -3.68 3.46
N LYS A 149 -10.26 -2.51 4.00
CA LYS A 149 -11.67 -2.12 4.13
C LYS A 149 -12.35 -1.87 2.78
N ALA A 150 -11.65 -1.33 1.79
CA ALA A 150 -12.18 -1.16 0.43
C ALA A 150 -12.39 -2.52 -0.27
N ILE A 151 -11.46 -3.48 -0.09
CA ILE A 151 -11.58 -4.88 -0.52
C ILE A 151 -12.81 -5.55 0.11
N THR A 152 -12.90 -5.54 1.44
CA THR A 152 -13.95 -6.29 2.17
C THR A 152 -15.36 -5.69 2.06
N THR A 153 -15.50 -4.39 1.79
CA THR A 153 -16.82 -3.72 1.76
C THR A 153 -17.23 -3.21 0.37
N GLY A 154 -16.30 -3.20 -0.59
CA GLY A 154 -16.44 -2.53 -1.88
C GLY A 154 -16.47 -0.99 -1.81
N TRP A 155 -16.45 -0.37 -0.63
CA TRP A 155 -16.49 1.08 -0.50
C TRP A 155 -15.08 1.68 -0.58
N VAL A 156 -14.79 2.30 -1.73
CA VAL A 156 -13.56 3.08 -1.95
C VAL A 156 -13.80 4.50 -1.43
N HIS A 157 -13.00 4.94 -0.45
CA HIS A 157 -13.11 6.27 0.14
C HIS A 157 -12.73 7.37 -0.88
N PRO A 158 -13.24 8.60 -0.72
CA PRO A 158 -12.88 9.68 -1.62
C PRO A 158 -11.45 10.18 -1.41
N THR A 159 -10.96 10.89 -2.42
CA THR A 159 -10.01 11.98 -2.27
C THR A 159 -10.83 13.25 -2.10
N ILE A 160 -10.88 13.80 -0.89
CA ILE A 160 -11.60 15.05 -0.64
C ILE A 160 -10.79 16.24 -1.17
N ASN A 161 -11.46 17.38 -1.36
CA ASN A 161 -10.88 18.63 -1.86
C ASN A 161 -10.26 18.60 -3.28
N GLN A 162 -10.53 17.56 -4.08
CA GLN A 162 -10.05 17.43 -5.47
C GLN A 162 -10.89 18.25 -6.48
N PHE A 163 -10.87 19.59 -6.36
CA PHE A 163 -11.68 20.48 -7.23
C PHE A 163 -11.04 20.78 -8.59
N ASN A 164 -9.71 20.96 -8.62
CA ASN A 164 -8.95 21.33 -9.80
C ASN A 164 -7.85 20.28 -10.03
N PRO A 165 -8.18 19.09 -10.57
CA PRO A 165 -7.18 18.06 -10.84
C PRO A 165 -6.18 18.55 -11.90
N ASP A 166 -4.90 18.30 -11.67
CA ASP A 166 -3.83 18.65 -12.61
C ASP A 166 -3.99 17.83 -13.91
N PRO A 167 -4.06 18.46 -15.10
CA PRO A 167 -4.11 17.76 -16.39
C PRO A 167 -2.93 16.79 -16.62
N ALA A 168 -1.74 17.04 -16.06
CA ALA A 168 -0.61 16.12 -16.16
C ALA A 168 -0.84 14.82 -15.37
N CYS A 169 -1.66 14.90 -14.30
CA CYS A 169 -2.10 13.76 -13.51
C CYS A 169 -3.33 13.04 -14.10
N ALA A 170 -3.92 13.55 -15.20
CA ALA A 170 -4.99 12.86 -15.90
C ALA A 170 -4.47 11.61 -16.63
N VAL A 171 -5.26 10.54 -16.63
CA VAL A 171 -4.90 9.28 -17.29
C VAL A 171 -6.14 8.57 -17.82
N ASP A 172 -6.19 8.29 -19.13
CA ASP A 172 -7.40 7.82 -19.84
C ASP A 172 -8.00 6.51 -19.31
N HIS A 173 -7.23 5.71 -18.58
CA HIS A 173 -7.66 4.42 -18.01
C HIS A 173 -7.65 4.39 -16.47
N PHE A 174 -7.33 5.51 -15.83
CA PHE A 174 -7.28 5.66 -14.37
C PHE A 174 -8.25 6.77 -13.95
N GLY A 175 -9.40 6.38 -13.39
CA GLY A 175 -10.26 7.36 -12.73
C GLY A 175 -9.77 7.68 -11.33
N THR A 176 -10.11 8.84 -10.80
CA THR A 176 -10.03 9.08 -9.35
C THR A 176 -11.35 8.73 -8.66
N VAL A 177 -11.42 8.92 -7.34
CA VAL A 177 -12.65 8.90 -6.54
C VAL A 177 -12.80 10.27 -5.86
N PRO A 178 -13.26 11.32 -6.58
CA PRO A 178 -13.30 12.68 -6.03
C PRO A 178 -14.52 12.89 -5.12
N HIS A 179 -14.30 13.60 -4.00
CA HIS A 179 -15.29 14.12 -3.03
C HIS A 179 -16.18 13.10 -2.28
N VAL A 180 -16.78 12.13 -2.98
CA VAL A 180 -17.77 11.18 -2.45
C VAL A 180 -17.26 9.75 -2.63
N LYS A 181 -17.40 8.91 -1.58
CA LYS A 181 -17.05 7.48 -1.65
C LYS A 181 -17.80 6.77 -2.78
N GLN A 182 -17.14 5.86 -3.47
CA GLN A 182 -17.76 5.08 -4.56
C GLN A 182 -17.72 3.59 -4.24
N LYS A 183 -18.77 2.86 -4.62
CA LYS A 183 -18.79 1.40 -4.50
C LYS A 183 -18.21 0.77 -5.76
N HIS A 184 -17.22 -0.11 -5.59
CA HIS A 184 -16.53 -0.85 -6.64
C HIS A 184 -16.35 -2.30 -6.21
N ASN A 185 -16.21 -3.23 -7.18
CA ASN A 185 -15.72 -4.57 -6.88
C ASN A 185 -14.18 -4.55 -6.87
N VAL A 186 -13.57 -4.60 -5.68
CA VAL A 186 -12.13 -4.37 -5.49
C VAL A 186 -11.40 -5.71 -5.41
N ASN A 187 -11.04 -6.25 -6.59
CA ASN A 187 -10.39 -7.56 -6.72
C ASN A 187 -8.90 -7.58 -6.32
N VAL A 188 -8.24 -6.41 -6.31
CA VAL A 188 -6.86 -6.18 -5.86
C VAL A 188 -6.73 -4.73 -5.42
N GLY A 189 -6.03 -4.45 -4.34
CA GLY A 189 -5.62 -3.11 -3.91
C GLY A 189 -4.12 -3.03 -3.60
N ILE A 190 -3.51 -1.86 -3.81
CA ILE A 190 -2.16 -1.54 -3.32
C ILE A 190 -2.24 -0.45 -2.25
N SER A 191 -1.46 -0.62 -1.18
CA SER A 191 -0.94 0.50 -0.39
C SER A 191 0.41 0.94 -0.96
N ASN A 192 0.47 2.16 -1.51
CA ASN A 192 1.67 2.81 -2.04
C ASN A 192 2.22 3.77 -0.97
N SER A 193 3.52 3.69 -0.67
CA SER A 193 4.14 4.67 0.23
C SER A 193 5.56 5.01 -0.21
N PHE A 194 5.80 6.31 -0.44
CA PHE A 194 7.05 6.86 -0.93
C PHE A 194 7.50 7.95 0.05
N GLY A 195 8.73 7.82 0.56
CA GLY A 195 9.26 8.66 1.63
C GLY A 195 10.56 9.36 1.25
N PHE A 196 10.85 10.45 1.96
CA PHE A 196 12.13 11.15 1.87
C PHE A 196 13.33 10.20 2.03
N GLY A 197 14.42 10.51 1.34
CA GLY A 197 15.53 9.60 1.05
C GLY A 197 15.30 8.70 -0.17
N GLY A 198 14.15 8.83 -0.84
CA GLY A 198 13.78 7.98 -1.98
C GLY A 198 13.31 6.58 -1.58
N HIS A 199 12.87 6.39 -0.34
CA HIS A 199 12.41 5.10 0.17
C HIS A 199 11.04 4.77 -0.41
N ASN A 200 10.98 3.78 -1.29
CA ASN A 200 9.73 3.35 -1.92
C ASN A 200 9.29 2.00 -1.37
N SER A 201 8.03 1.86 -0.97
CA SER A 201 7.50 0.60 -0.45
C SER A 201 6.04 0.37 -0.85
N VAL A 202 5.76 -0.82 -1.37
CA VAL A 202 4.48 -1.21 -1.97
C VAL A 202 4.00 -2.51 -1.35
N ALA A 203 2.75 -2.55 -0.89
CA ALA A 203 2.09 -3.75 -0.35
C ALA A 203 0.81 -4.07 -1.14
N VAL A 204 0.60 -5.33 -1.50
CA VAL A 204 -0.52 -5.79 -2.34
C VAL A 204 -1.48 -6.68 -1.55
N PHE A 205 -2.78 -6.40 -1.68
CA PHE A 205 -3.85 -7.16 -1.02
C PHE A 205 -4.94 -7.59 -2.01
N ALA A 206 -5.60 -8.72 -1.75
CA ALA A 206 -6.76 -9.20 -2.51
C ALA A 206 -7.87 -9.76 -1.60
N PRO A 207 -9.13 -9.87 -2.08
CA PRO A 207 -10.18 -10.57 -1.33
C PRO A 207 -9.81 -12.03 -1.11
N TYR A 208 -9.96 -12.51 0.13
CA TYR A 208 -9.94 -13.95 0.41
C TYR A 208 -11.17 -14.60 -0.23
N MET A 209 -10.96 -15.63 -1.06
CA MET A 209 -12.03 -16.43 -1.66
C MET A 209 -11.97 -17.86 -1.11
N HIS A 210 -13.00 -18.23 -0.37
CA HIS A 210 -13.06 -19.46 0.45
C HIS A 210 -12.94 -20.78 -0.34
N ASN A 211 -13.12 -20.78 -1.67
CA ASN A 211 -13.29 -22.00 -2.49
C ASN A 211 -12.51 -21.94 -3.82
N ILE A 212 -11.18 -21.88 -3.82
CA ILE A 212 -10.35 -22.01 -5.04
C ILE A 212 -9.26 -23.11 -5.00
N TRP A 213 -9.29 -23.98 -3.99
CA TRP A 213 -8.41 -25.16 -3.89
C TRP A 213 -9.21 -26.42 -3.53
N PHE A 214 -9.95 -26.94 -4.51
CA PHE A 214 -10.48 -28.31 -4.59
C PHE A 214 -10.41 -28.78 -6.05
#